data_AF-A0A1Q9S4S2-F1
#
_entry.id   AF-A0A1Q9S4S2-F1
#
_cell.length_a   1.000
_cell.length_b   1.000
_cell.length_c   1.000
_cell.angle_alpha   90.00
_cell.angle_beta   90.00
_cell.angle_gamma   90.00
#
_symmetry.space_group_name_H-M   'P 1'
#
loop_
_entity.id
_entity.type
_entity.pdbx_description
1 polymer ?
#
loop_
_entity_poly.entity_id
_entity_poly.type
_entity_poly.pdbx_seq_one_letter_code
_entity_poly.pdbx_strand_id
1 'polypeptide(L)'
;MAALALLLALAPGSDDTGVPVLVAAADVAAGATLRPTDLVVRPWPAELVPGGALPDPAAAQGRVLVGAARAGEPITDTRLAGPSAALGAPAGAAAVPVRLADSGAAELLLPGSTVDVVTVGGEGDEPLVLAAGASVLAVLPPDSPSSGRLVLVALPSGEAARVAAASLTEQVAITLR
;
A
#
# COMPACT_ATOMS: atom_id res chain seq x y z
N MET A 1 -4.31 60.86 21.25
CA MET A 1 -3.89 59.45 21.44
C MET A 1 -5.09 58.62 21.88
N ALA A 2 -5.91 58.14 20.95
CA ALA A 2 -7.07 57.27 21.28
C ALA A 2 -7.50 56.36 20.11
N ALA A 3 -6.67 56.23 19.07
CA ALA A 3 -7.05 55.51 17.85
C ALA A 3 -6.18 54.27 17.57
N LEU A 4 -5.35 53.84 18.53
CA LEU A 4 -4.51 52.64 18.36
C LEU A 4 -4.99 51.42 19.17
N ALA A 5 -5.95 51.60 20.08
CA ALA A 5 -6.39 50.52 20.96
C ALA A 5 -7.48 49.60 20.35
N LEU A 6 -8.14 50.01 19.26
CA LEU A 6 -9.28 49.26 18.71
C LEU A 6 -8.89 48.16 17.69
N LEU A 7 -7.64 48.15 17.20
CA LEU A 7 -7.20 47.15 16.22
C LEU A 7 -6.80 45.79 16.83
N LEU A 8 -6.69 45.69 18.16
CA LEU A 8 -6.30 44.46 18.85
C LEU A 8 -7.48 43.54 19.20
N ALA A 9 -8.72 43.96 18.93
CA ALA A 9 -9.92 43.17 19.23
C ALA A 9 -10.30 42.15 18.13
N LEU A 10 -9.55 42.10 17.01
CA LEU A 10 -9.70 41.11 15.95
C LEU A 10 -8.56 40.11 15.87
N ALA A 11 -7.78 39.92 16.94
CA ALA A 11 -7.01 38.69 17.07
C ALA A 11 -8.02 37.56 17.30
N PRO A 12 -8.28 36.65 16.34
CA PRO A 12 -9.07 35.46 16.63
C PRO A 12 -8.39 34.75 17.78
N GLY A 13 -9.12 34.52 18.87
CA GLY A 13 -8.63 33.76 20.00
C GLY A 13 -8.12 32.41 19.49
N SER A 14 -6.85 32.12 19.76
CA SER A 14 -6.24 30.81 19.54
C SER A 14 -6.81 29.84 20.59
N ASP A 15 -8.11 29.58 20.53
CA ASP A 15 -8.69 28.45 21.22
C ASP A 15 -8.22 27.21 20.46
N ASP A 16 -7.17 26.59 21.01
CA ASP A 16 -6.56 25.31 20.64
C ASP A 16 -7.53 24.14 20.91
N THR A 17 -8.79 24.30 20.49
CA THR A 17 -9.92 23.40 20.70
C THR A 17 -10.23 22.63 19.41
N GLY A 18 -9.24 22.49 18.53
CA GLY A 18 -9.36 21.68 17.32
C GLY A 18 -9.06 20.21 17.62
N VAL A 19 -9.63 19.32 16.81
CA VAL A 19 -9.26 17.90 16.82
C VAL A 19 -7.82 17.79 16.29
N PRO A 20 -6.92 17.07 16.98
CA PRO A 20 -5.56 16.87 16.50
C PRO A 20 -5.56 16.03 15.23
N VAL A 21 -4.97 16.58 14.16
CA VAL A 21 -4.80 15.91 12.88
C VAL A 21 -3.33 15.92 12.51
N LEU A 22 -2.79 14.73 12.23
CA LEU A 22 -1.46 14.57 11.67
C LEU A 22 -1.46 15.00 10.20
N VAL A 23 -0.61 15.96 9.86
CA VAL A 23 -0.42 16.45 8.50
C VAL A 23 1.04 16.31 8.08
N ALA A 24 1.28 16.35 6.76
CA ALA A 24 2.63 16.41 6.23
C ALA A 24 3.29 17.76 6.57
N ALA A 25 4.50 17.75 7.13
CA ALA A 25 5.24 18.97 7.47
C ALA A 25 5.87 19.66 6.24
N ALA A 26 6.12 18.89 5.18
CA ALA A 26 6.65 19.34 3.89
C ALA A 26 6.04 18.49 2.78
N ASP A 27 6.41 18.77 1.52
CA ASP A 27 6.04 17.89 0.42
C ASP A 27 6.76 16.53 0.56
N VAL A 28 5.98 15.45 0.56
CA VAL A 28 6.44 14.07 0.69
C VAL A 28 6.09 13.31 -0.58
N ALA A 29 7.09 12.68 -1.18
CA ALA A 29 6.92 11.86 -2.37
C ALA A 29 6.17 10.54 -2.05
N ALA A 30 5.46 10.01 -3.05
CA ALA A 30 4.94 8.64 -2.98
C ALA A 30 6.08 7.64 -2.77
N GLY A 31 5.86 6.61 -1.96
CA GLY A 31 6.86 5.61 -1.60
C GLY A 31 7.84 6.05 -0.51
N ALA A 32 7.78 7.28 -0.02
CA ALA A 32 8.64 7.72 1.08
C ALA A 32 8.25 7.04 2.40
N THR A 33 9.26 6.60 3.14
CA THR A 33 9.09 6.18 4.54
C THR A 33 8.98 7.41 5.43
N LEU A 34 7.87 7.56 6.14
CA LEU A 34 7.59 8.73 6.96
C LEU A 34 8.51 8.79 8.18
N ARG A 35 9.27 9.87 8.27
CA ARG A 35 10.11 10.22 9.42
C ARG A 35 9.36 11.17 10.34
N PRO A 36 9.74 11.26 11.62
CA PRO A 36 9.16 12.24 12.54
C PRO A 36 9.22 13.69 12.02
N THR A 37 10.25 14.03 11.24
CA THR A 37 10.43 15.36 10.65
C THR A 37 9.46 15.67 9.52
N ASP A 38 8.84 14.64 8.93
CA ASP A 38 7.92 14.79 7.80
C ASP A 38 6.48 15.00 8.27
N LEU A 39 6.26 14.98 9.59
CA LEU A 39 4.95 14.92 10.22
C LEU A 39 4.81 16.02 11.27
N VAL A 40 3.63 16.64 11.32
CA VAL A 40 3.28 17.62 12.34
C VAL A 40 1.81 17.49 12.70
N VAL A 41 1.47 17.61 13.97
CA VAL A 41 0.07 17.62 14.42
C VAL A 41 -0.46 19.05 14.36
N ARG A 42 -1.64 19.23 13.79
CA ARG A 42 -2.33 20.52 13.70
C ARG A 42 -3.77 20.39 14.20
N PRO A 43 -4.28 21.37 14.96
CA PRO A 43 -5.68 21.40 15.36
C PRO A 43 -6.55 21.75 14.14
N TRP A 44 -7.56 20.94 13.86
CA TRP A 44 -8.56 21.17 12.80
C TRP A 44 -9.97 21.26 13.40
N PRO A 45 -10.89 22.06 12.85
CA PRO A 45 -12.32 21.97 13.17
C PRO A 45 -12.84 20.56 12.92
N ALA A 46 -13.64 20.03 13.83
CA ALA A 46 -14.08 18.62 13.79
C ALA A 46 -14.81 18.27 12.48
N GLU A 47 -15.57 19.21 11.93
CA GLU A 47 -16.31 19.09 10.68
C GLU A 47 -15.42 19.02 9.42
N LEU A 48 -14.14 19.43 9.52
CA LEU A 48 -13.19 19.38 8.41
C LEU A 48 -12.23 18.19 8.49
N VAL A 49 -12.25 17.43 9.59
CA VAL A 49 -11.37 16.27 9.75
C VAL A 49 -11.83 15.16 8.79
N PRO A 50 -10.99 14.72 7.85
CA PRO A 50 -11.35 13.61 6.98
C PRO A 50 -11.43 12.31 7.80
N GLY A 51 -12.32 11.41 7.38
CA GLY A 51 -12.39 10.07 7.96
C GLY A 51 -11.04 9.36 7.87
N GLY A 52 -10.63 8.70 8.95
CA GLY A 52 -9.35 7.97 9.01
C GLY A 52 -8.11 8.84 9.21
N ALA A 53 -8.26 10.15 9.45
CA ALA A 53 -7.16 11.03 9.83
C ALA A 53 -6.46 10.52 11.10
N LEU A 54 -5.14 10.43 11.06
CA LEU A 54 -4.35 9.98 12.20
C LEU A 54 -4.17 11.13 13.21
N PRO A 55 -4.27 10.88 14.53
CA PRO A 55 -4.12 11.92 15.54
C PRO A 55 -2.66 12.11 15.99
N ASP A 56 -1.81 11.10 15.80
CA ASP A 56 -0.45 11.07 16.34
C ASP A 56 0.59 10.56 15.33
N PRO A 57 1.86 11.03 15.43
CA PRO A 57 2.94 10.56 14.56
C PRO A 57 3.32 9.09 14.75
N ALA A 58 3.08 8.50 15.93
CA ALA A 58 3.49 7.12 16.21
C ALA A 58 2.72 6.10 15.35
N ALA A 59 1.47 6.43 14.98
CA ALA A 59 0.65 5.65 14.06
C ALA A 59 1.17 5.65 12.60
N ALA A 60 2.06 6.59 12.25
CA ALA A 60 2.54 6.81 10.88
C ALA A 60 4.06 6.62 10.71
N GLN A 61 4.85 6.84 11.77
CA GLN A 61 6.31 6.78 11.70
C GLN A 61 6.80 5.41 11.24
N GLY A 62 7.72 5.41 10.28
CA GLY A 62 8.29 4.18 9.70
C GLY A 62 7.37 3.48 8.70
N ARG A 63 6.15 3.98 8.47
CA ARG A 63 5.26 3.50 7.41
C ARG A 63 5.55 4.21 6.09
N VAL A 64 5.20 3.56 5.00
CA VAL A 64 5.39 4.11 3.65
C VAL A 64 4.13 4.81 3.18
N LEU A 65 4.27 6.02 2.66
CA LEU A 65 3.15 6.79 2.07
C LEU A 65 2.87 6.26 0.65
N VAL A 66 1.65 5.81 0.37
CA VAL A 66 1.29 5.18 -0.91
C VAL A 66 1.18 6.20 -2.06
N GLY A 67 0.72 7.42 -1.77
CA GLY A 67 0.65 8.55 -2.70
C GLY A 67 1.53 9.70 -2.28
N ALA A 68 1.72 10.72 -3.13
CA ALA A 68 2.39 11.94 -2.70
C ALA A 68 1.46 12.76 -1.78
N ALA A 69 2.04 13.52 -0.86
CA ALA A 69 1.30 14.48 -0.02
C ALA A 69 2.03 15.83 -0.03
N ARG A 70 1.30 16.93 -0.21
CA ARG A 70 1.84 18.28 -0.04
C ARG A 70 1.87 18.68 1.43
N ALA A 71 2.71 19.67 1.74
CA ALA A 71 2.75 20.28 3.06
C ALA A 71 1.35 20.71 3.52
N GLY A 72 0.96 20.32 4.74
CA GLY A 72 -0.35 20.60 5.34
C GLY A 72 -1.45 19.62 4.97
N GLU A 73 -1.22 18.66 4.05
CA GLU A 73 -2.21 17.63 3.76
C GLU A 73 -2.34 16.63 4.92
N PRO A 74 -3.57 16.20 5.28
CA PRO A 74 -3.81 15.23 6.33
C PRO A 74 -3.31 13.84 5.93
N ILE A 75 -2.67 13.17 6.89
CA ILE A 75 -2.26 11.78 6.76
C ILE A 75 -3.39 10.89 7.29
N THR A 76 -3.92 10.03 6.41
CA THR A 76 -4.96 9.07 6.75
C THR A 76 -4.41 7.65 6.77
N ASP A 77 -5.08 6.78 7.50
CA ASP A 77 -4.80 5.34 7.57
C ASP A 77 -4.64 4.66 6.19
N THR A 78 -5.49 5.02 5.23
CA THR A 78 -5.54 4.53 3.85
C THR A 78 -4.39 5.05 2.97
N ARG A 79 -3.77 6.17 3.33
CA ARG A 79 -2.59 6.70 2.63
C ARG A 79 -1.31 5.99 3.05
N LEU A 80 -1.35 5.16 4.09
CA LEU A 80 -0.21 4.45 4.61
C LEU A 80 -0.23 2.99 4.22
N ALA A 81 0.85 2.54 3.60
CA ALA A 81 1.12 1.14 3.41
C ALA A 81 1.20 0.43 4.78
N GLY A 82 0.50 -0.68 4.94
CA GLY A 82 0.93 -1.75 5.83
C GLY A 82 2.16 -2.46 5.23
N PRO A 83 2.86 -3.33 5.98
CA PRO A 83 4.02 -4.07 5.48
C PRO A 83 3.75 -4.81 4.15
N SER A 84 2.51 -5.25 3.93
CA SER A 84 2.02 -5.86 2.70
C SER A 84 1.25 -4.90 1.77
N ALA A 85 0.72 -3.79 2.29
CA ALA A 85 -0.11 -2.87 1.52
C ALA A 85 0.68 -1.91 0.62
N ALA A 86 2.01 -1.78 0.82
CA ALA A 86 2.89 -1.09 -0.13
C ALA A 86 2.84 -1.72 -1.54
N LEU A 87 2.40 -2.98 -1.62
CA LEU A 87 2.22 -3.73 -2.86
C LEU A 87 0.73 -3.92 -3.23
N GLY A 88 -0.19 -3.26 -2.51
CA GLY A 88 -1.64 -3.34 -2.76
C GLY A 88 -2.34 -4.56 -2.16
N ALA A 89 -1.68 -5.39 -1.35
CA ALA A 89 -2.31 -6.55 -0.73
C ALA A 89 -3.27 -6.15 0.41
N PRO A 90 -4.47 -6.75 0.51
CA PRO A 90 -5.41 -6.55 1.62
C PRO A 90 -4.81 -6.93 2.99
N ALA A 91 -5.45 -6.45 4.07
CA ALA A 91 -5.09 -6.86 5.43
C ALA A 91 -5.21 -8.40 5.59
N GLY A 92 -4.18 -9.04 6.17
CA GLY A 92 -4.11 -10.50 6.31
C GLY A 92 -3.67 -11.24 5.03
N ALA A 93 -3.41 -10.51 3.93
CA ALA A 93 -2.78 -11.05 2.74
C ALA A 93 -1.33 -10.57 2.61
N ALA A 94 -0.52 -11.40 1.95
CA ALA A 94 0.82 -11.07 1.53
C ALA A 94 0.86 -10.99 -0.01
N ALA A 95 1.60 -10.01 -0.53
CA ALA A 95 1.91 -9.91 -1.95
C ALA A 95 3.07 -10.87 -2.26
N VAL A 96 2.85 -11.80 -3.18
CA VAL A 96 3.84 -12.79 -3.60
C VAL A 96 4.24 -12.53 -5.05
N PRO A 97 5.53 -12.31 -5.34
CA PRO A 97 6.02 -12.25 -6.71
C PRO A 97 6.10 -13.66 -7.29
N VAL A 98 5.36 -13.89 -8.38
CA VAL A 98 5.38 -15.13 -9.15
C VAL A 98 5.93 -14.82 -10.53
N ARG A 99 7.00 -15.52 -10.92
CA ARG A 99 7.56 -15.39 -12.28
C ARG A 99 6.92 -16.45 -13.17
N LEU A 100 6.22 -16.01 -14.22
CA LEU A 100 5.61 -16.92 -15.17
C LEU A 100 6.60 -17.31 -16.26
N ALA A 101 6.67 -18.62 -16.54
CA ALA A 101 7.47 -19.17 -17.63
C ALA A 101 6.91 -18.77 -19.01
N ASP A 102 5.57 -18.68 -19.12
CA ASP A 102 4.89 -18.20 -20.32
C ASP A 102 4.58 -16.70 -20.21
N SER A 103 5.31 -15.89 -20.98
CA SER A 103 5.10 -14.45 -21.04
C SER A 103 3.77 -14.05 -21.70
N GLY A 104 3.25 -14.87 -22.62
CA GLY A 104 1.96 -14.61 -23.28
C GLY A 104 0.79 -14.81 -22.32
N ALA A 105 0.86 -15.82 -21.45
CA ALA A 105 -0.13 -16.00 -20.38
C ALA A 105 -0.16 -14.79 -19.43
N ALA A 106 1.00 -14.22 -19.10
CA ALA A 106 1.11 -13.03 -18.26
C ALA A 106 0.48 -11.76 -18.89
N GLU A 107 0.38 -11.69 -20.22
CA GLU A 107 -0.25 -10.56 -20.93
C GLU A 107 -1.77 -10.57 -20.85
N LEU A 108 -2.37 -11.72 -20.56
CA LEU A 108 -3.81 -11.85 -20.37
C LEU A 108 -4.26 -11.41 -18.97
N LEU A 109 -3.32 -11.24 -18.04
CA LEU A 109 -3.62 -10.90 -16.66
C LEU A 109 -3.80 -9.39 -16.50
N LEU A 110 -4.86 -9.01 -15.79
CA LEU A 110 -5.13 -7.63 -15.40
C LEU A 110 -5.07 -7.50 -13.88
N PRO A 111 -4.64 -6.35 -13.34
CA PRO A 111 -4.86 -6.05 -11.93
C PRO A 111 -6.33 -6.22 -11.55
N GLY A 112 -6.58 -6.94 -10.46
CA GLY A 112 -7.91 -7.33 -9.99
C GLY A 112 -8.41 -8.68 -10.50
N SER A 113 -7.77 -9.29 -11.51
CA SER A 113 -8.11 -10.64 -11.96
C SER A 113 -7.95 -11.66 -10.83
N THR A 114 -8.86 -12.64 -10.78
CA THR A 114 -8.78 -13.76 -9.85
C THR A 114 -8.19 -14.96 -10.57
N VAL A 115 -7.21 -15.60 -9.95
CA VAL A 115 -6.47 -16.70 -10.56
C VAL A 115 -6.16 -17.81 -9.55
N ASP A 116 -5.94 -19.02 -10.04
CA ASP A 116 -5.38 -20.11 -9.24
C ASP A 116 -3.90 -20.28 -9.60
N VAL A 117 -3.08 -20.62 -8.60
CA VAL A 117 -1.64 -20.84 -8.74
C VAL A 117 -1.38 -22.33 -8.65
N VAL A 118 -0.77 -22.89 -9.70
CA VAL A 118 -0.57 -24.33 -9.83
C VAL A 118 0.89 -24.65 -10.15
N THR A 119 1.31 -25.84 -9.75
CA THR A 119 2.61 -26.41 -10.13
C THR A 119 2.46 -27.90 -10.46
N VAL A 120 3.54 -28.54 -10.89
CA VAL A 120 3.58 -29.98 -11.14
C VAL A 120 3.89 -30.73 -9.84
N GLY A 121 3.12 -31.77 -9.54
CA GLY A 121 3.36 -32.63 -8.39
C GLY A 121 4.59 -33.51 -8.58
N GLY A 122 5.28 -33.85 -7.48
CA GLY A 122 6.54 -34.60 -7.51
C GLY A 122 6.44 -36.06 -7.97
N GLU A 123 5.31 -36.74 -7.75
CA GLU A 123 5.08 -38.12 -8.20
C GLU A 123 3.89 -38.17 -9.17
N GLY A 124 4.15 -38.54 -10.42
CA GLY A 124 3.11 -38.76 -11.44
C GLY A 124 2.73 -37.56 -12.30
N ASP A 125 3.41 -36.41 -12.14
CA ASP A 125 3.15 -35.18 -12.93
C ASP A 125 1.71 -34.65 -12.79
N GLU A 126 1.01 -35.03 -11.71
CA GLU A 126 -0.33 -34.54 -11.44
C GLU A 126 -0.31 -33.05 -11.05
N PRO A 127 -1.22 -32.22 -11.58
CA PRO A 127 -1.25 -30.80 -11.26
C PRO A 127 -1.62 -30.58 -9.79
N LEU A 128 -0.76 -29.85 -9.07
CA LEU A 128 -0.97 -29.46 -7.68
C LEU A 128 -1.38 -28.00 -7.61
N VAL A 129 -2.56 -27.72 -7.05
CA VAL A 129 -2.99 -26.36 -6.74
C VAL A 129 -2.31 -25.90 -5.45
N LEU A 130 -1.45 -24.89 -5.57
CA LEU A 130 -0.73 -24.29 -4.44
C LEU A 130 -1.59 -23.27 -3.69
N ALA A 131 -2.38 -22.50 -4.44
CA ALA A 131 -3.32 -21.52 -3.93
C ALA A 131 -4.47 -21.31 -4.91
N ALA A 132 -5.67 -21.06 -4.38
CA ALA A 132 -6.87 -20.82 -5.19
C ALA A 132 -7.43 -19.43 -4.90
N GLY A 133 -7.92 -18.74 -5.93
CA GLY A 133 -8.55 -17.43 -5.79
C GLY A 133 -7.58 -16.29 -5.43
N ALA A 134 -6.32 -16.39 -5.87
CA ALA A 134 -5.35 -15.31 -5.72
C ALA A 134 -5.78 -14.07 -6.53
N SER A 135 -5.62 -12.87 -5.96
CA SER A 135 -5.91 -11.63 -6.68
C SER A 135 -4.65 -11.05 -7.29
N VAL A 136 -4.67 -10.76 -8.59
CA VAL A 136 -3.54 -10.11 -9.27
C VAL A 136 -3.47 -8.64 -8.83
N LEU A 137 -2.34 -8.24 -8.24
CA LEU A 137 -2.10 -6.86 -7.80
C LEU A 137 -1.45 -6.03 -8.90
N ALA A 138 -0.47 -6.61 -9.59
CA ALA A 138 0.24 -5.96 -10.67
C ALA A 138 0.91 -6.98 -11.59
N VAL A 139 1.05 -6.61 -12.87
CA VAL A 139 1.90 -7.29 -13.83
C VAL A 139 3.06 -6.35 -14.13
N LEU A 140 4.28 -6.76 -13.78
CA LEU A 140 5.46 -5.94 -13.94
C LEU A 140 6.06 -6.15 -15.33
N PRO A 141 6.63 -5.10 -15.94
CA PRO A 141 7.40 -5.24 -17.17
C PRO A 141 8.57 -6.20 -16.94
N PRO A 142 8.98 -6.98 -17.96
CA PRO A 142 10.11 -7.88 -17.81
C PRO A 142 11.42 -7.12 -17.62
N ASP A 143 12.29 -7.63 -16.73
CA ASP A 143 13.62 -7.06 -16.47
C ASP A 143 14.56 -7.15 -17.69
N SER A 144 14.29 -8.13 -18.57
CA SER A 144 14.98 -8.41 -19.83
C SER A 144 14.04 -9.16 -20.78
N PRO A 145 14.15 -9.02 -22.11
CA PRO A 145 13.31 -9.75 -23.07
C PRO A 145 13.39 -11.28 -22.93
N SER A 146 14.45 -11.83 -22.33
CA SER A 146 14.60 -13.26 -22.04
C SER A 146 14.10 -13.68 -20.66
N SER A 147 13.72 -12.73 -19.81
CA SER A 147 13.21 -12.99 -18.47
C SER A 147 11.68 -13.08 -18.50
N GLY A 148 11.12 -14.15 -17.93
CA GLY A 148 9.68 -14.29 -17.75
C GLY A 148 9.08 -13.10 -16.99
N ARG A 149 7.79 -12.80 -17.19
CA ARG A 149 7.14 -11.68 -16.52
C ARG A 149 6.91 -11.95 -15.04
N LEU A 150 7.10 -10.92 -14.22
CA LEU A 150 6.77 -10.94 -12.80
C LEU A 150 5.33 -10.49 -12.60
N VAL A 151 4.56 -11.31 -11.89
CA VAL A 151 3.18 -11.02 -11.49
C VAL A 151 3.14 -10.98 -9.97
N LEU A 152 2.64 -9.89 -9.41
CA LEU A 152 2.35 -9.79 -7.98
C LEU A 152 0.92 -10.29 -7.74
N VAL A 153 0.78 -11.29 -6.86
CA VAL A 153 -0.52 -11.79 -6.43
C VAL A 153 -0.71 -11.61 -4.93
N ALA A 154 -1.90 -11.21 -4.50
CA ALA A 154 -2.31 -11.22 -3.10
C ALA A 154 -2.85 -12.59 -2.72
N LEU A 155 -2.30 -13.15 -1.65
CA LEU A 155 -2.67 -14.44 -1.08
C LEU A 155 -2.80 -14.34 0.44
N PRO A 156 -3.69 -15.12 1.09
CA PRO A 156 -3.67 -15.28 2.53
C PRO A 156 -2.29 -15.71 3.02
N SER A 157 -1.83 -15.20 4.18
CA SER A 157 -0.44 -15.38 4.62
C SER A 157 0.02 -16.85 4.70
N GLY A 158 -0.88 -17.79 4.99
CA GLY A 158 -0.58 -19.21 5.04
C GLY A 158 -0.30 -19.84 3.68
N GLU A 159 -1.03 -19.43 2.64
CA GLU A 159 -0.83 -19.90 1.27
C GLU A 159 0.35 -19.17 0.59
N ALA A 160 0.54 -17.89 0.93
CA ALA A 160 1.61 -17.06 0.39
C ALA A 160 3.00 -17.67 0.61
N ALA A 161 3.28 -18.20 1.80
CA ALA A 161 4.56 -18.83 2.10
C ALA A 161 4.80 -20.08 1.24
N ARG A 162 3.75 -20.86 0.98
CA ARG A 162 3.82 -22.08 0.15
C ARG A 162 4.10 -21.74 -1.31
N VAL A 163 3.37 -20.77 -1.87
CA VAL A 163 3.58 -20.29 -3.24
C VAL A 163 4.96 -19.66 -3.40
N ALA A 164 5.41 -18.88 -2.43
CA ALA A 164 6.74 -18.29 -2.44
C ALA A 164 7.85 -19.35 -2.43
N ALA A 165 7.74 -20.37 -1.58
CA ALA A 165 8.69 -21.47 -1.54
C ALA A 165 8.72 -22.25 -2.86
N ALA A 166 7.55 -22.61 -3.41
CA ALA A 166 7.47 -23.33 -4.68
C ALA A 166 8.06 -22.52 -5.84
N SER A 167 7.84 -21.20 -5.88
CA SER A 167 8.40 -20.32 -6.93
C SER A 167 9.93 -20.24 -6.94
N LEU A 168 10.61 -20.69 -5.87
CA LEU A 168 12.09 -20.73 -5.82
C LEU A 168 12.66 -22.00 -6.46
N THR A 169 11.91 -23.09 -6.46
CA THR A 169 12.41 -24.44 -6.81
C THR A 169 11.70 -25.05 -8.00
N GLU A 170 10.46 -24.64 -8.27
CA GLU A 170 9.56 -25.22 -9.25
C GLU A 170 9.08 -24.16 -10.23
N GLN A 171 8.71 -24.60 -11.44
CA GLN A 171 8.00 -23.73 -12.37
C GLN A 171 6.53 -23.66 -11.93
N VAL A 172 6.02 -22.43 -11.83
CA VAL A 172 4.65 -22.16 -11.41
C VAL A 172 3.87 -21.63 -12.61
N ALA A 173 2.64 -22.11 -12.76
CA ALA A 173 1.67 -21.65 -13.75
C ALA A 173 0.45 -21.04 -13.07
N ILE A 174 -0.31 -20.26 -13.85
CA ILE A 174 -1.52 -19.60 -13.39
C ILE A 174 -2.68 -19.99 -14.30
N THR A 175 -3.84 -20.27 -13.71
CA THR A 175 -5.10 -20.48 -14.45
C THR A 175 -6.09 -19.36 -14.14
N LEU A 176 -6.72 -18.81 -15.18
CA LEU A 176 -7.72 -17.75 -15.06
C LEU A 176 -9.10 -18.34 -14.75
N ARG A 177 -9.93 -17.59 -14.01
CA ARG A 177 -11.34 -17.92 -13.75
C ARG A 177 -12.28 -16.93 -14.43
#